data_AF-A0A660ZYU3-F1
#
_entry.id   AF-A0A660ZYU3-F1
#
_cell.length_a   1.000
_cell.length_b   1.000
_cell.length_c   1.000
_cell.angle_alpha   90.00
_cell.angle_beta   90.00
_cell.angle_gamma   90.00
#
_symmetry.space_group_name_H-M   'P 1'
#
loop_
_entity.id
_entity.type
_entity.pdbx_description
1 polymer ?
#
loop_
_entity_poly.entity_id
_entity_poly.type
_entity_poly.pdbx_seq_one_letter_code
_entity_poly.pdbx_strand_id
1 'polypeptide(L)'
;MHQILTRPLREPLLHFFLIAGLIYLIGARADGPTSPENDLIVIDEARVVQLSRQFNSVWQRQPDAGELDHLIAEYIREEVYYRDAL
;
A
#
# COMPACT_ATOMS: atom_id res chain seq x y z
N MET A 1 -11.47 -51.39 12.96
CA MET A 1 -11.96 -50.01 12.74
C MET A 1 -10.82 -49.01 12.88
N HIS A 2 -9.79 -49.08 12.02
CA HIS A 2 -8.61 -48.18 12.08
C HIS A 2 -8.30 -47.48 10.74
N GLN A 3 -9.16 -47.59 9.73
CA GLN A 3 -8.89 -47.03 8.39
C GLN A 3 -9.55 -45.67 8.12
N ILE A 4 -10.37 -45.17 9.05
CA ILE A 4 -11.10 -43.91 8.85
C ILE A 4 -10.24 -42.69 9.26
N LEU A 5 -9.15 -42.92 10.02
CA LEU A 5 -8.32 -41.86 10.57
C LEU A 5 -7.16 -41.41 9.66
N THR A 6 -6.75 -42.23 8.68
CA THR A 6 -5.63 -41.91 7.77
C THR A 6 -6.08 -41.35 6.41
N ARG A 7 -7.40 -41.26 6.19
CA ARG A 7 -7.99 -40.76 4.94
C ARG A 7 -7.84 -39.24 4.74
N PRO A 8 -7.99 -38.37 5.75
CA PRO A 8 -7.83 -36.93 5.53
C PRO A 8 -6.37 -36.53 5.22
N LEU A 9 -5.39 -37.30 5.71
CA LEU A 9 -3.96 -37.06 5.47
C LEU A 9 -3.47 -37.48 4.08
N ARG A 10 -4.34 -37.98 3.21
CA ARG A 10 -4.03 -38.29 1.81
C ARG A 10 -4.74 -37.36 0.83
N GLU A 11 -5.56 -36.43 1.31
CA GLU A 11 -6.29 -35.51 0.45
C GLU A 11 -5.41 -34.28 0.16
N PRO A 12 -5.00 -34.04 -1.10
CA PRO A 12 -4.13 -32.91 -1.45
C PRO A 12 -4.77 -31.56 -1.12
N LEU A 13 -6.11 -31.48 -1.14
CA LEU A 13 -6.85 -30.29 -0.77
C LEU A 13 -6.68 -29.91 0.71
N LEU A 14 -6.69 -30.88 1.62
CA LEU A 14 -6.52 -30.61 3.06
C LEU A 14 -5.14 -29.98 3.34
N HIS A 15 -4.10 -30.49 2.68
CA HIS A 15 -2.74 -29.96 2.82
C HIS A 15 -2.66 -28.52 2.32
N PHE A 16 -3.28 -28.22 1.18
CA PHE A 16 -3.36 -26.86 0.66
C PHE A 16 -4.01 -25.91 1.66
N PHE A 17 -5.17 -26.30 2.23
CA PHE A 17 -5.86 -25.49 3.22
C PHE A 17 -5.05 -25.29 4.50
N LEU A 18 -4.38 -26.34 5.00
CA LEU A 18 -3.55 -26.24 6.20
C LEU A 18 -2.33 -25.34 5.97
N ILE A 19 -1.67 -25.47 4.83
CA ILE A 19 -0.52 -24.62 4.47
C ILE A 19 -0.97 -23.17 4.29
N ALA A 20 -2.05 -22.93 3.53
CA ALA A 20 -2.60 -21.60 3.34
C ALA A 20 -3.02 -20.96 4.69
N GLY A 21 -3.69 -21.73 5.55
CA GLY A 21 -4.07 -21.28 6.89
C GLY A 21 -2.87 -20.96 7.79
N LEU A 22 -1.82 -21.77 7.72
CA LEU A 22 -0.58 -21.52 8.47
C LEU A 22 0.12 -20.24 7.99
N ILE A 23 0.25 -20.05 6.68
CA ILE A 23 0.82 -18.83 6.10
C ILE A 23 0.00 -17.60 6.50
N TYR A 24 -1.34 -17.69 6.43
CA TYR A 24 -2.23 -16.62 6.83
C TYR A 24 -2.08 -16.25 8.31
N LEU A 25 -2.01 -17.23 9.21
CA LEU A 25 -1.83 -16.98 10.65
C LEU A 25 -0.48 -16.36 10.99
N ILE A 26 0.56 -16.64 10.19
CA ILE A 26 1.87 -16.01 10.32
C ILE A 26 1.80 -14.56 9.82
N GLY A 27 1.21 -14.31 8.66
CA GLY A 27 1.04 -12.96 8.09
C GLY A 27 0.16 -12.05 8.96
N ALA A 28 -0.96 -12.56 9.45
CA ALA A 28 -1.89 -11.81 10.31
C ALA A 28 -1.28 -11.40 11.66
N ARG A 29 -0.15 -12.00 12.07
CA ARG A 29 0.63 -11.55 13.23
C ARG A 29 1.72 -10.53 12.86
N ALA A 30 2.10 -10.45 11.60
CA ALA A 30 3.08 -9.49 11.08
C ALA A 30 2.43 -8.13 10.82
N ASP A 31 1.14 -8.12 10.46
CA ASP A 31 0.34 -6.90 10.37
C ASP A 31 0.02 -6.41 11.79
N GLY A 32 0.90 -5.55 12.32
CA GLY A 32 0.65 -4.79 13.54
C GLY A 32 -0.57 -3.87 13.38
N PRO A 33 -1.11 -3.30 14.47
CA PRO A 33 -2.15 -2.29 14.36
C PRO A 33 -1.68 -1.21 13.37
N THR A 34 -2.51 -0.91 12.37
CA THR A 34 -2.26 0.17 11.41
C THR A 34 -1.98 1.42 12.23
N SER A 35 -0.70 1.81 12.30
CA SER A 35 -0.29 2.92 13.15
C SER A 35 -0.93 4.18 12.58
N PRO A 36 -1.59 5.03 13.38
CA PRO A 36 -2.18 6.27 12.90
C PRO A 36 -1.15 7.25 12.30
N GLU A 37 0.15 7.00 12.47
CA GLU A 37 1.20 7.72 11.73
C GLU A 37 1.18 7.47 10.21
N ASN A 38 0.61 6.35 9.73
CA ASN A 38 0.46 6.08 8.30
C ASN A 38 -0.55 7.00 7.59
N ASP A 39 -1.41 7.70 8.35
CA ASP A 39 -2.41 8.62 7.79
C ASP A 39 -1.87 10.03 7.54
N LEU A 40 -0.68 10.38 8.06
CA LEU A 40 -0.12 11.71 7.87
C LEU A 40 0.70 11.79 6.57
N ILE A 41 0.26 12.62 5.62
CA ILE A 41 1.02 12.96 4.42
C ILE A 41 1.72 14.29 4.68
N VAL A 42 3.04 14.24 4.90
CA VAL A 42 3.87 15.44 5.09
C VAL A 42 4.42 15.87 3.74
N ILE A 43 4.00 17.04 3.27
CA ILE A 43 4.58 17.70 2.10
C ILE A 43 5.64 18.68 2.59
N ASP A 44 6.91 18.39 2.32
CA ASP A 44 8.02 19.30 2.63
C ASP A 44 8.26 20.33 1.51
N GLU A 45 9.06 21.35 1.81
CA GLU A 45 9.42 22.39 0.84
C GLU A 45 10.16 21.82 -0.38
N ALA A 46 10.96 20.76 -0.19
CA ALA A 46 11.69 20.12 -1.27
C ALA A 46 10.73 19.49 -2.28
N ARG A 47 9.64 18.88 -1.82
CA ARG A 47 8.56 18.33 -2.64
C ARG A 47 7.86 19.42 -3.44
N VAL A 48 7.53 20.54 -2.82
CA VAL A 48 6.90 21.68 -3.52
C VAL A 48 7.82 22.23 -4.62
N VAL A 49 9.12 22.37 -4.33
CA VAL A 49 10.12 22.78 -5.32
C VAL A 49 10.23 21.77 -6.46
N GLN A 50 10.18 20.48 -6.17
CA GLN A 50 10.21 19.42 -7.18
C GLN A 50 8.98 19.50 -8.10
N LEU A 51 7.77 19.63 -7.54
CA LEU A 51 6.53 19.77 -8.31
C LEU A 51 6.60 20.99 -9.24
N SER A 52 7.08 22.13 -8.72
CA SER A 52 7.28 23.34 -9.52
C SER A 52 8.31 23.16 -10.65
N ARG A 53 9.43 22.46 -10.40
CA ARG A 53 10.43 22.14 -11.43
C ARG A 53 9.88 21.23 -12.52
N GLN A 54 9.08 20.23 -12.14
CA GLN A 54 8.45 19.32 -13.09
C GLN A 54 7.48 20.08 -13.99
N PHE A 55 6.64 20.95 -13.42
CA PHE A 55 5.78 21.82 -14.19
C PHE A 55 6.59 22.70 -15.15
N ASN A 56 7.65 23.34 -14.66
CA ASN A 56 8.52 24.18 -15.47
C ASN A 56 9.18 23.43 -16.64
N SER A 57 9.56 22.16 -16.45
CA SER A 57 10.17 21.37 -17.53
C SER A 57 9.23 21.17 -18.73
N VAL A 58 7.92 21.07 -18.48
CA VAL A 58 6.90 20.85 -19.52
C VAL A 58 6.42 22.17 -20.11
N TRP A 59 6.12 23.14 -19.26
CA TRP A 59 5.45 24.39 -19.65
C TRP A 59 6.41 25.56 -19.86
N GLN A 60 7.69 25.40 -19.53
CA GLN A 60 8.75 26.42 -19.65
C GLN A 60 8.42 27.73 -18.90
N ARG A 61 7.57 27.66 -17.87
CA ARG A 61 7.17 28.77 -17.00
C ARG A 61 6.97 28.28 -15.56
N GLN A 62 6.90 29.19 -14.59
CA GLN A 62 6.53 28.81 -13.22
C GLN A 62 5.01 28.59 -13.13
N PRO A 63 4.55 27.66 -12.27
CA PRO A 63 3.14 27.53 -11.96
C PRO A 63 2.65 28.78 -11.21
N ASP A 64 1.42 29.19 -11.46
CA ASP A 64 0.75 30.14 -10.56
C ASP A 64 0.33 29.45 -9.25
N ALA A 65 -0.19 30.22 -8.30
CA ALA A 65 -0.57 29.70 -6.98
C ALA A 65 -1.67 28.61 -7.08
N GLY A 66 -2.69 28.81 -7.92
CA GLY A 66 -3.77 27.84 -8.08
C GLY A 66 -3.32 26.58 -8.81
N GLU A 67 -2.42 26.72 -9.79
CA GLU A 67 -1.80 25.58 -10.45
C GLU A 67 -0.91 24.78 -9.49
N LEU A 68 -0.13 25.46 -8.64
CA LEU A 68 0.70 24.80 -7.65
C LEU A 68 -0.16 24.06 -6.61
N ASP A 69 -1.25 24.67 -6.15
CA ASP A 69 -2.20 24.03 -5.25
C ASP A 69 -2.79 22.76 -5.87
N HIS A 70 -3.13 22.82 -7.17
CA HIS A 70 -3.65 21.65 -7.89
C HIS A 70 -2.61 20.54 -8.04
N LEU A 71 -1.35 20.88 -8.31
CA LEU A 71 -0.24 19.91 -8.35
C LEU A 71 -0.03 19.23 -6.99
N ILE A 72 -0.09 19.98 -5.90
CA ILE A 72 0.02 19.43 -4.54
C ILE A 72 -1.17 18.51 -4.24
N ALA A 73 -2.39 18.92 -4.59
CA ALA A 73 -3.58 18.11 -4.39
C ALA A 73 -3.54 16.79 -5.17
N GLU A 74 -3.03 16.81 -6.41
CA GLU A 74 -2.85 15.59 -7.20
C GLU A 74 -1.81 14.67 -6.57
N TYR A 75 -0.67 15.22 -6.15
CA TYR A 75 0.36 14.44 -5.47
C TYR A 75 -0.14 13.80 -4.16
N ILE A 76 -0.92 14.53 -3.37
CA ILE A 76 -1.55 13.98 -2.15
C ILE A 76 -2.48 12.81 -2.52
N ARG A 77 -3.28 12.95 -3.58
CA ARG A 77 -4.17 11.87 -4.03
C ARG A 77 -3.40 10.63 -4.47
N GLU A 78 -2.31 10.80 -5.21
CA GLU A 78 -1.42 9.69 -5.60
C GLU A 78 -0.83 8.99 -4.37
N GLU A 79 -0.38 9.76 -3.38
CA GLU A 79 0.17 9.22 -2.13
C GLU A 79 -0.87 8.44 -1.32
N VAL A 80 -2.12 8.92 -1.26
CA VAL A 80 -3.23 8.18 -0.64
C VAL A 80 -3.46 6.86 -1.37
N TYR A 81 -3.56 6.87 -2.70
CA TYR A 81 -3.77 5.63 -3.46
C TYR A 81 -2.62 4.65 -3.33
N TYR A 82 -1.38 5.15 -3.24
CA TYR A 82 -0.22 4.32 -3.00
C TYR A 82 -0.28 3.65 -1.63
N ARG A 83 -0.67 4.39 -0.59
CA ARG A 83 -0.80 3.89 0.78
C ARG A 83 -1.95 2.91 0.95
N ASP A 84 -3.11 3.17 0.33
CA ASP A 84 -4.27 2.27 0.39
C ASP A 84 -4.02 0.95 -0.34
N ALA A 85 -3.08 0.93 -1.30
CA ALA A 85 -2.71 -0.28 -2.05
C ALA A 85 -1.65 -1.14 -1.34
N LEU A 86 -1.01 -0.63 -0.28
CA LEU A 86 0.00 -1.31 0.53
C LEU A 86 -0.64 -2.01 1.74
#